data_AF-A0ABD8ALK7-F1
#
_entry.id   AF-A0ABD8ALK7-F1
#
_cell.length_a   1.000
_cell.length_b   1.000
_cell.length_c   1.000
_cell.angle_alpha   90.00
_cell.angle_beta   90.00
_cell.angle_gamma   90.00
#
_symmetry.space_group_name_H-M   'P 1'
#
loop_
_entity.id
_entity.type
_entity.pdbx_description
1 polymer ?
#
loop_
_entity_poly.entity_id
_entity_poly.type
_entity_poly.pdbx_seq_one_letter_code
_entity_poly.pdbx_strand_id
1 'polypeptide(L)'
;MEREEAVTLLKCHSFSYDDLSHPKMENGFIGSLRPFRGHLIKENFHELMEILRVLASELARPSLDREVMACLWGITHMARAWAVEPEGMLRSNNLISDEQVTLMEQWLNLLSYAVMILIEGGGEEEAFWEYHQYLQEEKN
;
A
#
# COMPACT_ATOMS: atom_id res chain seq x y z
N MET A 1 -14.25 8.84 -0.78
CA MET A 1 -14.25 7.54 -1.46
C MET A 1 -15.30 6.69 -0.80
N GLU A 2 -16.16 6.04 -1.59
CA GLU A 2 -17.14 5.08 -1.07
C GLU A 2 -16.51 3.69 -0.91
N ARG A 3 -17.11 2.81 -0.11
CA ARG A 3 -16.54 1.49 0.20
C ARG A 3 -16.30 0.62 -1.03
N GLU A 4 -17.25 0.58 -1.97
CA GLU A 4 -17.13 -0.22 -3.21
C GLU A 4 -16.00 0.28 -4.12
N GLU A 5 -15.84 1.60 -4.18
CA GLU A 5 -14.73 2.27 -4.87
C GLU A 5 -13.40 1.92 -4.20
N ALA A 6 -13.33 1.95 -2.86
CA ALA A 6 -12.15 1.60 -2.10
C ALA A 6 -11.68 0.16 -2.36
N VAL A 7 -12.60 -0.80 -2.36
CA VAL A 7 -12.29 -2.21 -2.67
C VAL A 7 -11.82 -2.36 -4.12
N THR A 8 -12.47 -1.66 -5.06
CA THR A 8 -12.07 -1.69 -6.48
C THR A 8 -10.65 -1.15 -6.67
N LEU A 9 -10.35 0.01 -6.08
CA LEU A 9 -9.02 0.61 -6.14
C LEU A 9 -7.98 -0.28 -5.44
N LEU A 10 -8.31 -0.84 -4.27
CA LEU A 10 -7.43 -1.78 -3.57
C LEU A 10 -7.03 -2.96 -4.47
N LYS A 11 -8.00 -3.57 -5.16
CA LYS A 11 -7.77 -4.63 -6.14
C LYS A 11 -6.88 -4.16 -7.30
N CYS A 12 -7.03 -2.92 -7.76
CA CYS A 12 -6.16 -2.37 -8.78
C CYS A 12 -4.72 -2.19 -8.28
N HIS A 13 -4.53 -1.61 -7.08
CA HIS A 13 -3.20 -1.42 -6.49
C HIS A 13 -2.48 -2.74 -6.19
N SER A 14 -3.23 -3.79 -5.87
CA SER A 14 -2.71 -5.15 -5.65
C SER A 14 -2.55 -5.96 -6.93
N PHE A 15 -2.85 -5.38 -8.11
CA PHE A 15 -2.81 -6.06 -9.40
C PHE A 15 -3.71 -7.32 -9.45
N SER A 16 -4.84 -7.27 -8.73
CA SER A 16 -5.81 -8.37 -8.60
C SER A 16 -7.20 -7.99 -9.15
N TYR A 17 -7.30 -6.93 -9.95
CA TYR A 17 -8.54 -6.50 -10.59
C TYR A 17 -8.70 -7.15 -11.97
N ASP A 18 -9.93 -7.56 -12.29
CA ASP A 18 -10.21 -8.35 -13.50
C ASP A 18 -10.07 -7.55 -14.80
N ASP A 19 -10.39 -6.24 -14.76
CA ASP A 19 -10.25 -5.38 -15.92
C ASP A 19 -8.81 -4.85 -16.04
N LEU A 20 -8.03 -5.54 -16.87
CA LEU A 20 -6.64 -5.19 -17.19
C LEU A 20 -6.49 -3.84 -17.89
N SER A 21 -7.58 -3.25 -18.43
CA SER A 21 -7.55 -1.94 -19.09
C SER A 21 -7.60 -0.77 -18.10
N HIS A 22 -7.91 -1.04 -16.83
CA HIS A 22 -7.97 0.00 -15.83
C HIS A 22 -6.58 0.67 -15.65
N PRO A 23 -6.46 2.01 -15.66
CA PRO A 23 -5.16 2.70 -15.64
C PRO A 23 -4.25 2.34 -14.47
N LYS A 24 -4.84 1.96 -13.33
CA LYS A 24 -4.09 1.51 -12.14
C LYS A 24 -3.58 0.08 -12.21
N MET A 25 -3.93 -0.70 -13.23
CA MET A 25 -3.25 -1.98 -13.46
C MET A 25 -1.80 -1.76 -13.85
N GLU A 26 -1.53 -0.72 -14.64
CA GLU A 26 -0.15 -0.34 -14.98
C GLU A 26 0.43 0.66 -13.98
N ASN A 27 -0.36 1.64 -13.53
CA ASN A 27 0.15 2.78 -12.75
C ASN A 27 -0.22 2.71 -11.27
N GLY A 28 -0.86 1.65 -10.79
CA GLY A 28 -1.17 1.43 -9.38
C GLY A 28 0.08 1.07 -8.57
N PHE A 29 -0.09 0.81 -7.28
CA PHE A 29 1.05 0.68 -6.35
C PHE A 29 2.01 -0.44 -6.80
N ILE A 30 1.50 -1.67 -6.97
CA ILE A 30 2.31 -2.79 -7.48
C ILE A 30 2.57 -2.68 -8.98
N GLY A 31 1.56 -2.27 -9.78
CA GLY A 31 1.71 -2.13 -11.23
C GLY A 31 2.87 -1.23 -11.64
N SER A 32 3.04 -0.11 -10.92
CA SER A 32 4.10 0.87 -11.18
C SER A 32 5.52 0.37 -10.91
N LEU A 33 5.66 -0.76 -10.20
CA LEU A 33 6.95 -1.41 -9.97
C LEU A 33 7.36 -2.32 -11.14
N ARG A 34 6.46 -2.59 -12.10
CA ARG A 34 6.73 -3.50 -13.23
C ARG A 34 6.01 -3.08 -14.53
N PRO A 35 6.67 -2.34 -15.44
CA PRO A 35 8.07 -1.90 -15.34
C PRO A 35 8.23 -0.70 -14.40
N PHE A 36 9.28 -0.71 -13.58
CA PHE A 36 9.65 0.46 -12.80
C PHE A 36 10.20 1.57 -13.71
N ARG A 37 9.66 2.79 -13.56
CA ARG A 37 10.00 3.95 -14.40
C ARG A 37 10.93 4.95 -13.71
N GLY A 38 11.72 4.49 -12.74
CA GLY A 38 12.74 5.28 -12.04
C GLY A 38 12.20 6.20 -10.92
N HIS A 39 10.89 6.22 -10.67
CA HIS A 39 10.30 7.00 -9.59
C HIS A 39 9.15 6.26 -8.93
N LEU A 40 9.01 6.47 -7.62
CA LEU A 40 7.86 6.01 -6.84
C LEU A 40 6.71 7.00 -7.00
N ILE A 41 5.48 6.49 -7.17
CA ILE A 41 4.28 7.31 -7.32
C ILE A 41 3.64 7.48 -5.94
N LYS A 42 3.93 8.61 -5.29
CA LYS A 42 3.51 8.93 -3.93
C LYS A 42 1.99 8.96 -3.76
N GLU A 43 1.27 9.37 -4.79
CA GLU A 43 -0.20 9.42 -4.81
C GLU A 43 -0.81 8.03 -4.58
N ASN A 44 -0.18 6.97 -5.09
CA ASN A 44 -0.65 5.60 -4.87
C ASN A 44 -0.53 5.20 -3.39
N PHE A 45 0.51 5.64 -2.69
CA PHE A 45 0.66 5.36 -1.25
C PHE A 45 -0.43 6.08 -0.45
N HIS A 46 -0.66 7.36 -0.71
CA HIS A 46 -1.71 8.11 0.00
C HIS A 46 -3.11 7.54 -0.27
N GLU A 47 -3.36 7.09 -1.49
CA GLU A 47 -4.62 6.45 -1.84
C GLU A 47 -4.80 5.12 -1.12
N LEU A 48 -3.74 4.33 -0.92
CA LEU A 48 -3.80 3.13 -0.07
C LEU A 48 -4.15 3.47 1.39
N MET A 49 -3.59 4.54 1.96
CA MET A 49 -3.94 4.97 3.31
C MET A 49 -5.38 5.46 3.41
N GLU A 50 -5.88 6.16 2.38
CA GLU A 50 -7.29 6.58 2.29
C GLU A 50 -8.24 5.39 2.13
N ILE A 51 -7.90 4.41 1.29
CA ILE A 51 -8.62 3.13 1.18
C ILE A 51 -8.70 2.46 2.55
N LEU A 52 -7.57 2.39 3.26
CA LEU A 52 -7.53 1.75 4.58
C LEU A 52 -8.44 2.47 5.57
N ARG A 53 -8.48 3.81 5.53
CA ARG A 53 -9.38 4.62 6.36
C ARG A 53 -10.85 4.33 6.07
N VAL A 54 -11.24 4.20 4.80
CA VAL A 54 -12.61 3.82 4.41
C VAL A 54 -12.97 2.41 4.90
N LEU A 55 -12.01 1.48 4.88
CA LEU A 55 -12.19 0.09 5.28
C LEU A 55 -11.99 -0.17 6.79
N ALA A 56 -11.62 0.86 7.57
CA ALA A 56 -11.24 0.71 8.98
C ALA A 56 -12.32 0.00 9.83
N SER A 57 -13.57 0.43 9.69
CA SER A 57 -14.70 -0.17 10.41
C SER A 57 -14.99 -1.64 10.03
N GLU A 58 -14.56 -2.08 8.85
CA GLU A 58 -14.68 -3.48 8.42
C GLU A 58 -13.53 -4.33 8.93
N LEU A 59 -12.32 -3.78 8.92
CA LEU A 59 -11.12 -4.44 9.42
C LEU A 59 -11.14 -4.64 10.93
N ALA A 60 -11.84 -3.78 11.67
CA ALA A 60 -12.06 -3.94 13.11
C ALA A 60 -13.09 -5.02 13.50
N ARG A 61 -13.73 -5.70 12.52
CA ARG A 61 -14.73 -6.74 12.80
C ARG A 61 -14.05 -8.08 13.13
N PRO A 62 -14.68 -8.95 13.94
CA PRO A 62 -14.13 -10.28 14.26
C PRO A 62 -13.89 -11.19 13.04
N SER A 63 -14.60 -10.93 11.92
CA SER A 63 -14.47 -11.67 10.67
C SER A 63 -13.96 -10.73 9.58
N LEU A 64 -12.85 -11.11 8.95
CA LEU A 64 -12.22 -10.33 7.88
C LEU A 64 -12.64 -10.83 6.50
N ASP A 65 -12.80 -9.88 5.56
CA ASP A 65 -12.95 -10.21 4.15
C ASP A 65 -11.62 -10.75 3.61
N ARG A 66 -11.64 -11.99 3.15
CA ARG A 66 -10.45 -12.68 2.62
C ARG A 66 -9.85 -11.96 1.41
N GLU A 67 -10.67 -11.40 0.52
CA GLU A 67 -10.18 -10.73 -0.68
C GLU A 67 -9.48 -9.41 -0.35
N VAL A 68 -10.05 -8.64 0.59
CA VAL A 68 -9.43 -7.41 1.10
C VAL A 68 -8.09 -7.74 1.75
N MET A 69 -8.05 -8.74 2.63
CA MET A 69 -6.80 -9.15 3.28
C MET A 69 -5.76 -9.70 2.30
N ALA A 70 -6.19 -10.46 1.28
CA ALA A 70 -5.29 -10.94 0.23
C ALA A 70 -4.67 -9.79 -0.55
N CYS A 71 -5.42 -8.72 -0.83
CA CYS A 71 -4.88 -7.53 -1.49
C CYS A 71 -3.87 -6.78 -0.61
N LEU A 72 -4.21 -6.52 0.67
CA LEU A 72 -3.33 -5.82 1.62
C LEU A 72 -2.03 -6.61 1.86
N TRP A 73 -2.14 -7.92 2.04
CA TRP A 73 -0.99 -8.81 2.16
C TRP A 73 -0.18 -8.86 0.86
N GLY A 74 -0.84 -8.99 -0.29
CA GLY A 74 -0.19 -9.03 -1.60
C GLY A 74 0.62 -7.76 -1.88
N ILE A 75 0.06 -6.58 -1.58
CA ILE A 75 0.75 -5.30 -1.72
C ILE A 75 2.00 -5.26 -0.85
N THR A 76 1.87 -5.53 0.44
CA THR A 76 2.99 -5.44 1.38
C THR A 76 4.10 -6.46 1.05
N HIS A 77 3.72 -7.69 0.76
CA HIS A 77 4.66 -8.75 0.41
C HIS A 77 5.39 -8.49 -0.91
N MET A 78 4.66 -8.18 -1.99
CA MET A 78 5.26 -8.02 -3.32
C MET A 78 6.13 -6.78 -3.40
N ALA A 79 5.69 -5.66 -2.84
CA ALA A 79 6.49 -4.44 -2.80
C ALA A 79 7.80 -4.65 -2.02
N ARG A 80 7.75 -5.32 -0.85
CA ARG A 80 8.96 -5.65 -0.09
C ARG A 80 9.89 -6.57 -0.88
N ALA A 81 9.35 -7.66 -1.44
CA ALA A 81 10.12 -8.64 -2.19
C ALA A 81 10.78 -8.06 -3.46
N TRP A 82 10.16 -7.07 -4.11
CA TRP A 82 10.70 -6.50 -5.35
C TRP A 82 11.58 -5.27 -5.11
N ALA A 83 11.19 -4.39 -4.19
CA ALA A 83 11.81 -3.08 -4.03
C ALA A 83 12.75 -2.98 -2.82
N VAL A 84 12.52 -3.76 -1.75
CA VAL A 84 13.23 -3.58 -0.47
C VAL A 84 14.30 -4.66 -0.24
N GLU A 85 13.98 -5.92 -0.49
CA GLU A 85 14.93 -7.02 -0.28
C GLU A 85 16.16 -6.87 -1.19
N PRO A 86 17.39 -7.12 -0.70
CA PRO A 86 18.62 -6.94 -1.48
C PRO A 86 18.63 -7.70 -2.82
N GLU A 87 18.10 -8.93 -2.81
CA GLU A 87 17.96 -9.79 -3.99
C GLU A 87 16.65 -9.54 -4.78
N GLY A 88 15.87 -8.55 -4.35
CA GLY A 88 14.63 -8.16 -5.01
C GLY A 88 14.87 -7.64 -6.42
N MET A 89 13.87 -7.81 -7.30
CA MET A 89 13.97 -7.49 -8.73
C MET A 89 14.54 -6.07 -8.98
N LEU A 90 14.08 -5.05 -8.24
CA LEU A 90 14.50 -3.68 -8.48
C LEU A 90 15.90 -3.39 -7.94
N ARG A 91 16.24 -3.95 -6.77
CA ARG A 91 17.56 -3.74 -6.14
C ARG A 91 18.66 -4.50 -6.88
N SER A 92 18.47 -5.79 -7.14
CA SER A 92 19.43 -6.63 -7.86
C SER A 92 19.74 -6.13 -9.28
N ASN A 93 18.80 -5.43 -9.92
CA ASN A 93 18.98 -4.84 -11.25
C ASN A 93 19.37 -3.35 -11.21
N ASN A 94 19.68 -2.77 -10.04
CA ASN A 94 20.03 -1.35 -9.86
C ASN A 94 19.00 -0.38 -10.46
N LEU A 95 17.72 -0.72 -10.38
CA LEU A 95 16.62 0.08 -10.94
C LEU A 95 16.08 1.12 -9.96
N ILE A 96 16.24 0.90 -8.65
CA ILE A 96 15.74 1.74 -7.56
C ILE A 96 16.92 2.25 -6.71
N SER A 97 16.87 3.51 -6.27
CA SER A 97 17.93 4.10 -5.42
C SER A 97 17.77 3.72 -3.94
N ASP A 98 18.84 3.80 -3.14
CA ASP A 98 18.76 3.52 -1.70
C ASP A 98 17.79 4.47 -0.96
N GLU A 99 17.67 5.72 -1.41
CA GLU A 99 16.67 6.68 -0.90
C GLU A 99 15.24 6.19 -1.20
N GLN A 100 14.99 5.70 -2.42
CA GLN A 100 13.69 5.14 -2.79
C GLN A 100 13.39 3.82 -2.06
N VAL A 101 14.41 3.00 -1.80
CA VAL A 101 14.27 1.78 -0.97
C VAL A 101 13.83 2.15 0.45
N THR A 102 14.49 3.15 1.05
CA THR A 102 14.16 3.64 2.40
C THR A 102 12.74 4.19 2.45
N LEU A 103 12.36 5.00 1.44
CA LEU A 103 11.01 5.55 1.33
C LEU A 103 9.94 4.46 1.15
N MET A 104 10.20 3.47 0.29
CA MET A 104 9.31 2.32 0.12
C MET A 104 9.16 1.55 1.44
N GLU A 105 10.25 1.30 2.16
CA GLU A 105 10.18 0.62 3.45
C GLU A 105 9.35 1.40 4.48
N GLN A 106 9.51 2.73 4.54
CA GLN A 106 8.69 3.59 5.39
C GLN A 106 7.20 3.48 5.03
N TRP A 107 6.83 3.57 3.75
CA TRP A 107 5.45 3.42 3.29
C TRP A 107 4.85 2.05 3.65
N LEU A 108 5.62 0.97 3.48
CA LEU A 108 5.17 -0.38 3.82
C LEU A 108 5.00 -0.56 5.33
N ASN A 109 5.88 0.03 6.15
CA ASN A 109 5.76 -0.02 7.60
C ASN A 109 4.50 0.74 8.05
N LEU A 110 4.26 1.96 7.56
CA LEU A 110 3.05 2.74 7.84
C LEU A 110 1.77 1.98 7.46
N LEU A 111 1.72 1.40 6.25
CA LEU A 111 0.57 0.64 5.78
C LEU A 111 0.33 -0.62 6.63
N SER A 112 1.39 -1.42 6.87
CA SER A 112 1.25 -2.68 7.59
C SER A 112 0.94 -2.49 9.07
N TYR A 113 1.49 -1.44 9.69
CA TYR A 113 1.17 -1.06 11.07
C TYR A 113 -0.29 -0.64 11.21
N ALA A 114 -0.79 0.23 10.32
CA ALA A 114 -2.18 0.64 10.33
C ALA A 114 -3.14 -0.55 10.14
N VAL A 115 -2.82 -1.47 9.23
CA VAL A 115 -3.59 -2.73 9.06
C VAL A 115 -3.57 -3.55 10.35
N MET A 116 -2.39 -3.76 10.96
CA MET A 116 -2.24 -4.52 12.21
C MET A 116 -3.10 -3.95 13.35
N ILE A 117 -3.03 -2.64 13.58
CA ILE A 117 -3.82 -1.99 14.64
C ILE A 117 -5.32 -2.13 14.39
N LEU A 118 -5.76 -1.97 13.14
CA LEU A 118 -7.18 -2.10 12.79
C LEU A 118 -7.70 -3.52 13.01
N ILE A 119 -6.97 -4.55 12.59
CA ILE A 119 -7.39 -5.95 12.79
C ILE A 119 -7.36 -6.38 14.26
N GLU A 120 -6.52 -5.75 15.08
CA GLU A 120 -6.46 -5.97 16.52
C GLU A 120 -7.54 -5.18 17.29
N GLY A 121 -8.29 -4.31 16.60
CA GLY A 121 -9.32 -3.47 17.21
C GLY A 121 -8.75 -2.30 18.02
N GLY A 122 -7.52 -1.86 17.75
CA GLY A 122 -6.87 -0.73 18.44
C GLY A 122 -7.43 0.65 18.07
N GLY A 123 -8.30 0.72 17.05
CA GLY A 123 -9.00 1.94 16.65
C GLY A 123 -8.25 2.79 15.62
N GLU A 124 -8.97 3.70 14.97
CA GLU A 124 -8.44 4.53 13.88
C GLU A 124 -7.37 5.54 14.36
N GLU A 125 -7.52 6.09 15.57
CA GLU A 125 -6.59 7.09 16.09
C GLU A 125 -5.15 6.54 16.15
N GLU A 126 -4.98 5.35 16.72
CA GLU A 126 -3.69 4.67 16.80
C GLU A 126 -3.23 4.19 15.41
N ALA A 127 -4.13 3.58 14.63
CA ALA A 127 -3.78 3.01 13.33
C ALA A 127 -3.18 4.05 12.37
N PHE A 128 -3.66 5.29 12.40
CA PHE A 128 -3.21 6.35 11.51
C PHE A 128 -2.25 7.34 12.16
N TRP A 129 -1.85 7.15 13.43
CA TRP A 129 -1.00 8.08 14.15
C TRP A 129 0.32 8.37 13.42
N GLU A 130 1.08 7.33 13.08
CA GLU A 130 2.37 7.49 12.39
C GLU A 130 2.21 8.10 10.99
N TYR A 131 1.14 7.77 10.28
CA TYR A 131 0.84 8.36 8.98
C TYR A 131 0.53 9.86 9.09
N HIS A 132 -0.17 10.28 10.14
CA HIS A 132 -0.40 11.70 10.39
C HIS A 132 0.89 12.45 10.73
N GLN A 133 1.82 11.83 11.47
CA GLN A 133 3.15 12.40 11.72
C GLN A 133 3.94 12.55 10.41
N TYR A 134 3.95 11.50 9.58
CA TYR A 134 4.55 11.53 8.24
C TYR A 134 4.03 12.71 7.40
N LEU A 135 2.72 12.94 7.37
CA LEU A 135 2.12 14.07 6.64
C LEU A 135 2.48 15.45 7.21
N GLN A 136 2.85 15.55 8.49
CA GLN A 136 3.31 16.81 9.09
C GLN A 136 4.77 17.08 8.73
N GLU A 137 5.61 16.05 8.74
CA GLU A 137 7.02 16.13 8.34
C GLU A 137 7.17 16.56 6.87
N GLU A 138 6.34 16.05 5.97
CA GLU A 138 6.39 16.43 4.55
C GLU A 138 5.97 17.88 4.24
N LYS A 139 5.30 18.56 5.19
CA LYS A 139 4.87 19.95 5.03
C LYS A 139 5.92 20.96 5.50
N ASN A 140 6.93 20.50 6.24
CA ASN A 140 8.01 21.31 6.81
C ASN A 140 9.22 21.32 5.89
#